data_AF-G9N348-F1
#
_entry.id   AF-G9N348-F1
#
_cell.length_a   1.000
_cell.length_b   1.000
_cell.length_c   1.000
_cell.angle_alpha   90.00
_cell.angle_beta   90.00
_cell.angle_gamma   90.00
#
_symmetry.space_group_name_H-M   'P 1'
#
loop_
_entity.id
_entity.type
_entity.pdbx_description
1 polymer ?
#
loop_
_entity_poly.entity_id
_entity_poly.type
_entity_poly.pdbx_seq_one_letter_code
_entity_poly.pdbx_strand_id
1 'polypeptide(L)'
;STTTSVPAPASQPSAGRGRPKGWKPGMSYASLRGPVPEKPAKERTGRPGRPSKPKPIPVGIPKRRGRPPKAPSPLPWQVYRSLPTPFTAFLCEWSGCKAELHNLDTLRRHVSVVHCRKAPLVCHWGKCAQSTSPNQFPDATSLRAHVEKKHLIPFSWHTGDGPQNYGAPNQRPKDEEIPDYLKDAQGNQVTPSIRDQEVEDFATWKHNREKLKDLLIRLNENLPSEESDSPVYED
;
A
#
# COMPACT_ATOMS: atom_id res chain seq x y z
N SER A 1 -22.26 1.00 45.68
CA SER A 1 -23.35 1.83 45.12
C SER A 1 -22.94 3.28 45.16
N THR A 2 -22.57 3.83 44.01
CA THR A 2 -22.43 5.28 43.81
C THR A 2 -22.72 5.54 42.34
N THR A 3 -23.95 5.97 42.10
CA THR A 3 -24.51 6.43 40.84
C THR A 3 -24.10 7.88 40.61
N THR A 4 -23.54 8.23 39.46
CA THR A 4 -23.61 9.62 38.97
C THR A 4 -23.68 9.66 37.44
N SER A 5 -24.91 9.95 37.02
CA SER A 5 -25.45 10.50 35.78
C SER A 5 -24.52 11.13 34.73
N VAL A 6 -24.82 10.73 33.49
CA VAL A 6 -24.55 11.37 32.19
C VAL A 6 -25.22 12.74 32.08
N PRO A 7 -24.67 13.68 31.30
CA PRO A 7 -25.53 14.44 30.38
C PRO A 7 -24.94 14.58 28.97
N ALA A 8 -25.83 14.54 27.99
CA ALA A 8 -25.63 15.01 26.61
C ALA A 8 -26.99 15.59 26.13
N PRO A 9 -27.08 16.29 24.98
CA PRO A 9 -26.21 17.32 24.41
C PRO A 9 -27.03 18.56 23.93
N ALA A 10 -26.42 19.74 23.74
CA ALA A 10 -26.98 20.76 22.84
C ALA A 10 -25.98 21.85 22.42
N SER A 11 -26.09 22.26 21.15
CA SER A 11 -25.52 23.45 20.49
C SER A 11 -24.06 23.31 20.01
N GLN A 12 -23.65 23.53 18.76
CA GLN A 12 -24.25 24.12 17.55
C GLN A 12 -23.64 23.46 16.29
N PRO A 13 -24.34 23.34 15.15
CA PRO A 13 -23.68 22.97 13.90
C PRO A 13 -22.76 24.10 13.45
N SER A 14 -21.46 23.83 13.45
CA SER A 14 -20.45 24.65 12.78
C SER A 14 -20.91 24.94 11.35
N ALA A 15 -20.95 26.23 10.98
CA ALA A 15 -21.28 26.65 9.62
C ALA A 15 -20.34 25.94 8.62
N GLY A 16 -20.86 24.87 8.02
CA GLY A 16 -20.12 24.02 7.10
C GLY A 16 -19.61 24.85 5.93
N ARG A 17 -18.30 24.76 5.69
CA ARG A 17 -17.67 25.27 4.48
C ARG A 17 -18.30 24.55 3.30
N GLY A 18 -19.20 25.25 2.61
CA GLY A 18 -19.94 24.74 1.48
C GLY A 18 -20.57 25.86 0.69
N ARG A 19 -20.87 25.55 -0.56
CA ARG A 19 -21.71 26.34 -1.44
C ARG A 19 -23.04 26.64 -0.73
N PRO A 20 -23.46 27.93 -0.59
CA PRO A 20 -24.75 28.26 0.03
C PRO A 20 -25.87 27.47 -0.60
N LYS A 21 -26.83 27.07 0.23
CA LYS A 21 -28.06 26.43 -0.25
C LYS A 21 -28.71 27.35 -1.28
N GLY A 22 -28.83 26.90 -2.53
CA GLY A 22 -29.39 27.68 -3.64
C GLY A 22 -28.40 28.41 -4.57
N TRP A 23 -27.08 28.39 -4.31
CA TRP A 23 -26.10 28.95 -5.26
C TRP A 23 -26.09 28.12 -6.57
N LYS A 24 -26.00 28.77 -7.74
CA LYS A 24 -25.80 28.15 -9.08
C LYS A 24 -24.58 28.77 -9.78
N PRO A 25 -23.87 28.05 -10.69
CA PRO A 25 -22.70 28.61 -11.36
C PRO A 25 -23.10 29.86 -12.15
N GLY A 26 -22.39 30.97 -11.98
CA GLY A 26 -22.72 32.27 -12.58
C GLY A 26 -23.41 33.28 -11.64
N MET A 27 -23.84 32.89 -10.44
CA MET A 27 -24.40 33.83 -9.45
C MET A 27 -23.30 34.39 -8.53
N SER A 28 -23.34 35.69 -8.22
CA SER A 28 -22.45 36.27 -7.20
C SER A 28 -22.99 35.99 -5.79
N TYR A 29 -22.10 35.90 -4.80
CA TYR A 29 -22.48 35.70 -3.40
C TYR A 29 -23.28 36.90 -2.82
N ALA A 30 -23.15 38.08 -3.42
CA ALA A 30 -23.87 39.28 -3.05
C ALA A 30 -25.35 39.19 -3.44
N SER A 31 -25.66 38.54 -4.56
CA SER A 31 -27.03 38.34 -5.07
C SER A 31 -27.92 37.49 -4.16
N LEU A 32 -27.33 36.76 -3.20
CA LEU A 32 -28.04 35.94 -2.22
C LEU A 32 -28.29 36.67 -0.89
N ARG A 33 -27.68 37.85 -0.68
CA ARG A 33 -28.03 38.73 0.43
C ARG A 33 -29.07 39.69 -0.12
N GLY A 34 -30.32 39.57 0.33
CA GLY A 34 -31.40 40.46 -0.07
C GLY A 34 -31.07 41.94 0.14
N PRO A 35 -31.91 42.86 -0.35
CA PRO A 35 -31.66 44.30 -0.26
C PRO A 35 -31.36 44.70 1.17
N VAL A 36 -30.18 45.29 1.39
CA VAL A 36 -29.78 45.82 2.70
C VAL A 36 -30.65 47.06 2.96
N PRO A 37 -31.37 47.16 4.08
CA PRO A 37 -32.05 48.40 4.43
C PRO A 37 -31.01 49.50 4.65
N GLU A 38 -31.22 50.64 3.99
CA GLU A 38 -30.39 51.83 4.11
C GLU A 38 -30.33 52.28 5.57
N LYS A 39 -29.12 52.24 6.16
CA LYS A 39 -28.82 52.91 7.42
C LYS A 39 -27.63 53.85 7.22
N PRO A 40 -27.65 55.03 7.86
CA PRO A 40 -26.92 56.20 7.43
C PRO A 40 -25.41 56.05 7.63
N ALA A 41 -24.67 56.65 6.71
CA ALA A 41 -23.22 56.69 6.68
C ALA A 41 -22.64 57.23 7.98
N LYS A 42 -21.93 56.39 8.74
CA LYS A 42 -20.99 56.87 9.75
C LYS A 42 -19.70 57.28 9.04
N GLU A 43 -19.54 58.59 8.99
CA GLU A 43 -18.35 59.36 8.64
C GLU A 43 -17.09 58.74 9.29
N ARG A 44 -16.30 58.04 8.47
CA ARG A 44 -14.93 57.66 8.85
C ARG A 44 -14.01 58.74 8.29
N THR A 45 -13.53 59.58 9.20
CA THR A 45 -12.51 60.59 8.98
C THR A 45 -11.34 59.98 8.18
N GLY A 46 -11.27 60.35 6.91
CA GLY A 46 -10.19 59.99 6.01
C GLY A 46 -8.92 60.75 6.36
N ARG A 47 -7.82 60.02 6.53
CA ARG A 47 -6.47 60.58 6.54
C ARG A 47 -6.12 60.99 5.09
N PRO A 48 -5.61 62.20 4.83
CA PRO A 48 -5.43 62.70 3.47
C PRO A 48 -4.43 61.83 2.68
N GLY A 49 -4.81 61.56 1.44
CA GLY A 49 -4.15 60.65 0.52
C GLY A 49 -2.69 61.02 0.22
N ARG A 50 -1.83 60.01 0.27
CA ARG A 50 -0.52 60.04 -0.39
C ARG A 50 -0.73 59.64 -1.86
N PRO A 51 -0.24 60.39 -2.85
CA PRO A 51 -0.37 59.98 -4.25
C PRO A 51 0.33 58.65 -4.47
N SER A 52 -0.46 57.63 -4.83
CA SER A 52 0.00 56.32 -5.26
C SER A 52 0.69 56.48 -6.61
N LYS A 53 2.02 56.36 -6.65
CA LYS A 53 2.75 56.17 -7.92
C LYS A 53 2.14 54.97 -8.66
N PRO A 54 1.81 55.07 -9.96
CA PRO A 54 1.33 53.92 -10.71
C PRO A 54 2.44 52.87 -10.73
N LYS A 55 2.19 51.71 -10.11
CA LYS A 55 3.08 50.55 -10.27
C LYS A 55 2.90 50.03 -11.69
N PRO A 56 3.98 49.73 -12.44
CA PRO A 56 3.86 49.13 -13.75
C PRO A 56 3.10 47.81 -13.62
N ILE A 57 2.09 47.63 -14.48
CA ILE A 57 1.32 46.39 -14.61
C ILE A 57 2.32 45.33 -15.09
N PRO A 58 2.60 44.26 -14.32
CA PRO A 58 3.37 43.15 -14.85
C PRO A 58 2.51 42.48 -15.92
N VAL A 59 3.02 42.42 -17.16
CA VAL A 59 2.45 41.58 -18.21
C VAL A 59 2.63 40.13 -17.76
N GLY A 60 1.55 39.57 -17.23
CA GLY A 60 1.52 38.20 -16.73
C GLY A 60 0.34 37.98 -15.80
N ILE A 61 -0.33 36.84 -15.96
CA ILE A 61 -1.42 36.41 -15.09
C ILE A 61 -0.90 36.42 -13.65
N PRO A 62 -1.51 37.16 -12.71
CA PRO A 62 -1.08 37.15 -11.32
C PRO A 62 -1.25 35.74 -10.78
N LYS A 63 -0.13 35.03 -10.57
CA LYS A 63 -0.14 33.72 -9.88
C LYS A 63 -0.83 33.94 -8.54
N ARG A 64 -2.00 33.31 -8.36
CA ARG A 64 -2.73 33.31 -7.09
C ARG A 64 -1.73 32.94 -6.00
N ARG A 65 -1.67 33.72 -4.91
CA ARG A 65 -0.94 33.32 -3.69
C ARG A 65 -1.64 32.09 -3.12
N GLY A 66 -1.33 30.95 -3.70
CA GLY A 66 -1.74 29.63 -3.31
C GLY A 66 -0.73 29.04 -2.34
N ARG A 67 -1.20 28.03 -1.60
CA ARG A 67 -0.44 27.22 -0.64
C ARG A 67 1.00 26.96 -1.14
N PRO A 68 2.01 27.05 -0.26
CA PRO A 68 3.39 26.73 -0.63
C PRO A 68 3.44 25.37 -1.35
N PRO A 69 4.41 25.18 -2.28
CA PRO A 69 4.58 23.91 -2.97
C PRO A 69 4.57 22.78 -1.95
N LYS A 70 3.80 21.72 -2.22
CA LYS A 70 3.88 20.52 -1.40
C LYS A 70 5.32 20.04 -1.43
N ALA A 71 5.85 19.66 -0.27
CA ALA A 71 7.14 18.98 -0.20
C ALA A 71 7.14 17.79 -1.18
N PRO A 72 8.28 17.51 -1.82
CA PRO A 72 8.40 16.35 -2.68
C PRO A 72 7.98 15.10 -1.89
N SER A 73 7.26 14.19 -2.56
CA SER A 73 6.92 12.90 -1.97
C SER A 73 8.20 12.16 -1.58
N PRO A 74 8.21 11.41 -0.47
CA PRO A 74 9.35 10.55 -0.15
C PRO A 74 9.61 9.56 -1.29
N LEU A 75 10.88 9.25 -1.51
CA LEU A 75 11.28 8.24 -2.48
C LEU A 75 10.76 6.85 -2.07
N PRO A 76 10.47 5.93 -3.00
CA PRO A 76 9.93 4.61 -2.67
C PRO A 76 10.72 3.83 -1.61
N TRP A 77 12.06 3.93 -1.60
CA TRP A 77 12.90 3.28 -0.60
C TRP A 77 12.74 3.88 0.81
N GLN A 78 12.46 5.18 0.91
CA GLN A 78 12.19 5.86 2.19
C GLN A 78 10.85 5.42 2.75
N VAL A 79 9.85 5.27 1.87
CA VAL A 79 8.55 4.70 2.24
C VAL A 79 8.75 3.28 2.75
N TYR A 80 9.45 2.42 2.01
CA TYR A 80 9.73 1.03 2.41
C TYR A 80 10.39 0.94 3.81
N ARG A 81 11.42 1.75 4.08
CA ARG A 81 12.10 1.79 5.39
C ARG A 81 11.23 2.31 6.54
N SER A 82 10.22 3.12 6.25
CA SER A 82 9.31 3.67 7.25
C SER A 82 8.18 2.73 7.64
N LEU A 83 7.97 1.65 6.88
CA LEU A 83 6.93 0.67 7.18
C LEU A 83 7.32 -0.12 8.44
N PRO A 84 6.40 -0.31 9.40
CA PRO A 84 6.63 -1.24 10.50
C PRO A 84 6.69 -2.65 9.92
N THR A 85 7.83 -3.33 10.08
CA THR A 85 8.03 -4.72 9.68
C THR A 85 7.78 -5.63 10.89
N PRO A 86 6.57 -6.18 11.08
CA PRO A 86 6.34 -7.13 12.15
C PRO A 86 7.18 -8.39 11.88
N PHE A 87 7.96 -8.79 12.87
CA PHE A 87 8.69 -10.04 12.82
C PHE A 87 7.78 -11.19 13.28
N THR A 88 7.51 -12.14 12.40
CA THR A 88 6.75 -13.34 12.80
C THR A 88 7.67 -14.30 13.53
N ALA A 89 7.36 -14.56 14.80
CA ALA A 89 8.08 -15.56 15.59
C ALA A 89 7.72 -16.98 15.14
N PHE A 90 8.73 -17.84 14.98
CA PHE A 90 8.56 -19.26 14.67
C PHE A 90 8.51 -20.05 15.97
N LEU A 91 7.32 -20.26 16.50
CA LEU A 91 7.12 -20.94 17.78
C LEU A 91 7.21 -22.46 17.60
N CYS A 92 7.98 -23.12 18.46
CA CYS A 92 7.93 -24.58 18.56
C CYS A 92 6.73 -25.01 19.39
N GLU A 93 5.76 -25.69 18.76
CA GLU A 93 4.55 -26.18 19.42
C GLU A 93 4.70 -27.59 20.01
N TRP A 94 5.93 -28.06 20.20
CA TRP A 94 6.14 -29.32 20.89
C TRP A 94 5.66 -29.20 22.35
N SER A 95 5.02 -30.25 22.89
CA SER A 95 4.51 -30.23 24.26
C SER A 95 5.61 -29.85 25.26
N GLY A 96 5.41 -28.74 25.97
CA GLY A 96 6.36 -28.19 26.94
C GLY A 96 7.53 -27.39 26.37
N CYS A 97 7.66 -27.25 25.05
CA CYS A 97 8.66 -26.39 24.42
C CYS A 97 8.13 -24.95 24.31
N LYS A 98 8.98 -23.98 24.64
CA LYS A 98 8.70 -22.53 24.52
C LYS A 98 9.73 -21.83 23.63
N ALA A 99 10.36 -22.59 22.74
CA ALA A 99 11.38 -22.03 21.86
C ALA A 99 10.73 -21.10 20.84
N GLU A 100 11.17 -19.84 20.85
CA GLU A 100 10.84 -18.85 19.84
C GLU A 100 12.03 -18.75 18.88
N LEU A 101 11.80 -19.03 17.61
CA LEU A 101 12.85 -19.07 16.60
C LEU A 101 12.61 -18.00 15.53
N HIS A 102 13.68 -17.68 14.79
CA HIS A 102 13.68 -16.58 13.84
C HIS A 102 13.35 -16.99 12.40
N ASN A 103 13.57 -18.26 12.06
CA ASN A 103 13.38 -18.79 10.72
C ASN A 103 12.91 -20.25 10.80
N LEU A 104 12.14 -20.69 9.83
CA LEU A 104 11.69 -22.07 9.70
C LEU A 104 12.85 -23.08 9.67
N ASP A 105 13.98 -22.76 9.05
CA ASP A 105 15.18 -23.60 9.04
C ASP A 105 15.78 -23.77 10.44
N THR A 106 15.73 -22.71 11.25
CA THR A 106 16.15 -22.80 12.66
C THR A 106 15.19 -23.67 13.44
N LEU A 107 13.88 -23.58 13.18
CA LEU A 107 12.86 -24.45 13.77
C LEU A 107 13.07 -25.91 13.36
N ARG A 108 13.30 -26.22 12.08
CA ARG A 108 13.63 -27.57 11.58
C ARG A 108 14.82 -28.18 12.33
N ARG A 109 15.91 -27.41 12.45
CA ARG A 109 17.11 -27.85 13.20
C ARG A 109 16.82 -28.07 14.67
N HIS A 110 16.10 -27.13 15.29
CA HIS A 110 15.69 -27.24 16.69
C HIS A 110 14.91 -28.54 16.94
N VAL A 111 13.90 -28.82 16.13
CA VAL A 111 13.06 -30.02 16.26
C VAL A 111 13.86 -31.30 16.07
N SER A 112 14.75 -31.32 15.06
CA SER A 112 15.62 -32.46 14.79
C SER A 112 16.55 -32.78 15.98
N VAL A 113 17.15 -31.76 16.58
CA VAL A 113 18.17 -31.93 17.63
C VAL A 113 17.55 -32.13 19.01
N VAL A 114 16.50 -31.37 19.34
CA VAL A 114 15.91 -31.33 20.69
C VAL A 114 14.86 -32.43 20.87
N HIS A 115 14.05 -32.69 19.84
CA HIS A 115 12.88 -33.56 19.98
C HIS A 115 13.03 -34.92 19.28
N CYS A 116 13.82 -35.01 18.21
CA CYS A 116 13.92 -36.24 17.41
C CYS A 116 15.18 -37.08 17.69
N ARG A 117 16.00 -36.73 18.70
CA ARG A 117 17.33 -37.34 18.89
C ARG A 117 17.36 -38.50 19.88
N LYS A 118 16.50 -38.52 20.90
CA LYS A 118 16.49 -39.55 21.96
C LYS A 118 15.11 -40.18 22.07
N ALA A 119 15.07 -41.45 22.45
CA ALA A 119 13.82 -42.14 22.78
C ALA A 119 13.16 -41.49 24.00
N PRO A 120 11.81 -41.44 24.07
CA PRO A 120 10.85 -42.08 23.16
C PRO A 120 10.68 -41.31 21.84
N LEU A 121 10.66 -42.03 20.72
CA LEU A 121 10.45 -41.48 19.37
C LEU A 121 8.95 -41.26 19.12
N VAL A 122 8.36 -40.33 19.87
CA VAL A 122 6.93 -40.01 19.80
C VAL A 122 6.76 -38.56 19.39
N CYS A 123 5.83 -38.31 18.46
CA CYS A 123 5.47 -36.93 18.12
C CYS A 123 4.57 -36.33 19.21
N HIS A 124 5.04 -35.26 19.84
CA HIS A 124 4.24 -34.49 20.80
C HIS A 124 3.95 -33.06 20.29
N TRP A 125 3.85 -32.89 18.98
CA TRP A 125 3.58 -31.59 18.37
C TRP A 125 2.11 -31.18 18.52
N GLY A 126 1.82 -30.08 19.22
CA GLY A 126 0.48 -29.49 19.32
C GLY A 126 -0.63 -30.54 19.53
N LYS A 127 -1.58 -30.59 18.59
CA LYS A 127 -2.70 -31.56 18.60
C LYS A 127 -2.30 -32.98 18.17
N CYS A 128 -1.12 -33.18 17.58
CA CYS A 128 -0.60 -34.49 17.19
C CYS A 128 -0.32 -35.38 18.41
N ALA A 129 -0.02 -34.77 19.56
CA ALA A 129 0.12 -35.47 20.83
C ALA A 129 -1.21 -36.07 21.35
N GLN A 130 -2.34 -35.54 20.88
CA GLN A 130 -3.69 -35.89 21.35
C GLN A 130 -4.38 -36.92 20.44
N SER A 131 -3.71 -37.41 19.40
CA SER A 131 -4.30 -38.41 18.51
C SER A 131 -4.53 -39.73 19.24
N THR A 132 -5.65 -40.38 18.93
CA THR A 132 -6.11 -41.63 19.56
C THR A 132 -5.11 -42.79 19.45
N SER A 133 -4.27 -42.80 18.40
CA SER A 133 -3.11 -43.68 18.32
C SER A 133 -1.83 -42.95 18.74
N PRO A 134 -1.00 -43.54 19.61
CA PRO A 134 0.30 -42.98 19.93
C PRO A 134 1.15 -42.96 18.64
N ASN A 135 1.56 -41.77 18.19
CA ASN A 135 2.45 -41.59 17.04
C ASN A 135 3.88 -41.99 17.43
N GLN A 136 4.08 -43.29 17.70
CA GLN A 136 5.36 -43.91 17.94
C GLN A 136 6.01 -44.27 16.61
N PHE A 137 7.29 -43.95 16.48
CA PHE A 137 8.08 -44.18 15.28
C PHE A 137 9.23 -45.13 15.58
N PRO A 138 9.60 -46.00 14.62
CA PRO A 138 10.73 -46.92 14.78
C PRO A 138 12.06 -46.18 14.83
N ASP A 139 12.20 -45.08 14.06
CA ASP A 139 13.47 -44.40 13.84
C ASP A 139 13.35 -42.87 13.95
N ALA A 140 14.46 -42.21 14.31
CA ALA A 140 14.54 -40.75 14.31
C ALA A 140 14.28 -40.14 12.91
N THR A 141 14.58 -40.86 11.83
CA THR A 141 14.31 -40.44 10.45
C THR A 141 12.82 -40.43 10.14
N SER A 142 12.07 -41.46 10.56
CA SER A 142 10.63 -41.55 10.33
C SER A 142 9.86 -40.52 11.16
N LEU A 143 10.28 -40.27 12.42
CA LEU A 143 9.74 -39.17 13.23
C LEU A 143 9.99 -37.81 12.57
N ARG A 144 11.22 -37.54 12.09
CA ARG A 144 11.54 -36.28 11.40
C ARG A 144 10.72 -36.10 10.13
N ALA A 145 10.59 -37.15 9.31
CA ALA A 145 9.79 -37.09 8.09
C ALA A 145 8.30 -36.86 8.37
N HIS A 146 7.78 -37.45 9.45
CA HIS A 146 6.42 -37.18 9.92
C HIS A 146 6.26 -35.71 10.32
N VAL A 147 7.15 -35.18 11.16
CA VAL A 147 7.05 -33.79 11.62
C VAL A 147 7.18 -32.80 10.47
N GLU A 148 8.10 -33.04 9.54
CA GLU A 148 8.24 -32.21 8.34
C GLU A 148 6.95 -32.18 7.52
N LYS A 149 6.38 -33.34 7.20
CA LYS A 149 5.20 -33.45 6.35
C LYS A 149 3.91 -33.00 7.01
N LYS A 150 3.70 -33.31 8.30
CA LYS A 150 2.45 -33.05 9.01
C LYS A 150 2.41 -31.70 9.71
N HIS A 151 3.56 -31.13 10.06
CA HIS A 151 3.62 -29.91 10.87
C HIS A 151 4.38 -28.78 10.17
N LEU A 152 5.61 -29.01 9.73
CA LEU A 152 6.47 -27.93 9.23
C LEU A 152 6.09 -27.44 7.82
N ILE A 153 5.71 -28.33 6.89
CA ILE A 153 5.23 -27.93 5.56
C ILE A 153 3.92 -27.13 5.64
N PRO A 154 2.88 -27.59 6.36
CA PRO A 154 1.70 -26.77 6.56
C PRO A 154 2.03 -25.44 7.24
N PHE A 155 2.93 -25.43 8.22
CA PHE A 155 3.36 -24.19 8.88
C PHE A 155 4.03 -23.23 7.88
N SER A 156 4.89 -23.72 6.98
CA SER A 156 5.55 -22.87 5.97
C SER A 156 4.57 -22.22 5.01
N TRP A 157 3.45 -22.88 4.69
CA TRP A 157 2.40 -22.26 3.86
C TRP A 157 1.70 -21.09 4.55
N HIS A 158 1.62 -21.09 5.88
CA HIS A 158 0.96 -20.01 6.63
C HIS A 158 1.91 -18.86 6.99
N THR A 159 3.17 -19.18 7.29
CA THR A 159 4.12 -18.21 7.86
C THR A 159 5.28 -17.86 6.92
N GLY A 160 5.47 -18.63 5.84
CA GLY A 160 6.67 -18.58 5.01
C GLY A 160 7.88 -19.15 5.72
N ASP A 161 9.06 -19.02 5.10
CA ASP A 161 10.32 -19.54 5.65
C ASP A 161 11.01 -18.56 6.62
N GLY A 162 10.67 -17.27 6.55
CA GLY A 162 11.33 -16.23 7.33
C GLY A 162 12.68 -15.81 6.75
N PRO A 163 13.38 -14.86 7.39
CA PRO A 163 14.63 -14.31 6.86
C PRO A 163 15.75 -15.35 6.87
N GLN A 164 16.34 -15.59 5.71
CA GLN A 164 17.49 -16.50 5.56
C GLN A 164 18.74 -15.88 6.18
N ASN A 165 19.42 -16.63 7.05
CA ASN A 165 20.67 -16.22 7.68
C ASN A 165 21.91 -16.42 6.76
N TYR A 166 21.70 -16.90 5.53
CA TYR A 166 22.76 -17.09 4.54
C TYR A 166 22.74 -15.91 3.57
N GLY A 167 23.68 -14.98 3.73
CA GLY A 167 23.85 -13.87 2.79
C GLY A 167 24.27 -12.60 3.49
N ALA A 168 25.49 -12.13 3.21
CA ALA A 168 25.89 -10.79 3.58
C ALA A 168 24.98 -9.79 2.84
N PRO A 169 24.52 -8.69 3.50
CA PRO A 169 23.57 -7.74 2.93
C PRO A 169 24.05 -6.98 1.68
N ASN A 170 25.30 -7.22 1.23
CA ASN A 170 25.97 -6.50 0.15
C ASN A 170 26.39 -7.38 -1.03
N GLN A 171 26.00 -8.66 -1.09
CA GLN A 171 26.18 -9.40 -2.34
C GLN A 171 25.08 -8.95 -3.30
N ARG A 172 25.42 -7.98 -4.18
CA ARG A 172 24.69 -7.86 -5.44
C ARG A 172 24.73 -9.25 -6.09
N PRO A 173 23.58 -9.85 -6.43
CA PRO A 173 23.58 -11.11 -7.16
C PRO A 173 24.50 -10.91 -8.37
N LYS A 174 25.56 -11.71 -8.41
CA LYS A 174 26.68 -11.55 -9.34
C LYS A 174 26.14 -11.95 -10.70
N ASP A 175 25.75 -10.98 -11.53
CA ASP A 175 25.20 -11.14 -12.88
C ASP A 175 24.53 -12.51 -13.06
N GLU A 176 23.51 -12.80 -12.25
CA GLU A 176 22.85 -14.10 -12.34
C GLU A 176 22.27 -14.19 -13.74
N GLU A 177 22.77 -15.15 -14.50
CA GLU A 177 22.27 -15.48 -15.82
C GLU A 177 20.75 -15.60 -15.72
N ILE A 178 20.04 -14.90 -16.61
CA ILE A 178 18.59 -14.90 -16.61
C ILE A 178 18.14 -16.36 -16.73
N PRO A 179 17.34 -16.89 -15.78
CA PRO A 179 16.93 -18.28 -15.81
C PRO A 179 16.28 -18.66 -17.13
N ASP A 180 16.51 -19.89 -17.60
CA ASP A 180 16.07 -20.33 -18.93
C ASP A 180 14.55 -20.30 -19.11
N TYR A 181 13.78 -20.41 -18.03
CA TYR A 181 12.32 -20.26 -18.08
C TYR A 181 11.83 -18.84 -18.40
N LEU A 182 12.72 -17.84 -18.42
CA LEU A 182 12.43 -16.46 -18.83
C LEU A 182 12.93 -16.15 -20.27
N LYS A 183 13.55 -17.13 -20.93
CA LYS A 183 14.00 -17.05 -22.32
C LYS A 183 13.03 -17.82 -23.23
N ASP A 184 12.95 -17.43 -24.50
CA ASP A 184 12.28 -18.22 -25.54
C ASP A 184 13.13 -19.44 -25.93
N ALA A 185 12.62 -20.27 -26.83
CA ALA A 185 13.33 -21.43 -27.35
C ALA A 185 14.63 -21.07 -28.11
N GLN A 186 14.81 -19.81 -28.47
CA GLN A 186 15.95 -19.24 -29.18
C GLN A 186 16.94 -18.55 -28.24
N GLY A 187 16.66 -18.51 -26.93
CA GLY A 187 17.49 -17.88 -25.91
C GLY A 187 17.27 -16.38 -25.74
N ASN A 188 16.32 -15.77 -26.45
CA ASN A 188 15.98 -14.36 -26.26
C ASN A 188 15.09 -14.18 -25.03
N GLN A 189 15.32 -13.11 -24.29
CA GLN A 189 14.50 -12.78 -23.13
C GLN A 189 13.10 -12.34 -23.56
N VAL A 190 12.07 -13.09 -23.14
CA VAL A 190 10.66 -12.78 -23.48
C VAL A 190 10.07 -11.75 -22.52
N THR A 191 10.53 -11.75 -21.26
CA THR A 191 10.03 -10.84 -20.23
C THR A 191 10.92 -9.61 -20.12
N PRO A 192 10.43 -8.38 -20.33
CA PRO A 192 11.25 -7.17 -20.18
C PRO A 192 11.99 -7.15 -18.85
N SER A 193 13.29 -6.84 -18.89
CA SER A 193 14.11 -6.75 -17.68
C SER A 193 13.69 -5.55 -16.84
N ILE A 194 13.50 -5.76 -15.54
CA ILE A 194 13.26 -4.69 -14.55
C ILE A 194 14.56 -4.18 -13.91
N ARG A 195 15.74 -4.73 -14.28
CA ARG A 195 17.03 -4.43 -13.62
C ARG A 195 17.41 -2.96 -13.72
N ASP A 196 17.24 -2.39 -14.91
CA ASP A 196 17.62 -1.01 -15.23
C ASP A 196 16.40 -0.10 -15.36
N GLN A 197 15.24 -0.54 -14.85
CA GLN A 197 14.05 0.28 -14.87
C GLN A 197 14.22 1.44 -13.89
N GLU A 198 14.29 2.66 -14.43
CA GLU A 198 14.33 3.87 -13.62
C GLU A 198 13.07 3.95 -12.75
N VAL A 199 13.27 4.04 -11.44
CA VAL A 199 12.16 4.18 -10.49
C VAL A 199 11.61 5.59 -10.59
N GLU A 200 10.38 5.71 -11.07
CA GLU A 200 9.70 7.00 -11.21
C GLU A 200 9.40 7.63 -9.84
N ASP A 201 9.63 8.95 -9.75
CA ASP A 201 9.11 9.76 -8.65
C ASP A 201 7.58 9.87 -8.72
N PHE A 202 6.92 10.19 -7.61
CA PHE A 202 5.45 10.27 -7.58
C PHE A 202 4.87 11.30 -8.57
N ALA A 203 5.61 12.39 -8.82
CA ALA A 203 5.19 13.41 -9.78
C ALA A 203 5.27 12.91 -11.23
N THR A 204 6.35 12.20 -11.59
CA THR A 204 6.51 11.61 -12.92
C THR A 204 5.51 10.47 -13.12
N TRP A 205 5.32 9.61 -12.12
CA TRP A 205 4.28 8.57 -12.13
C TRP A 205 2.88 9.13 -12.37
N LYS A 206 2.52 10.20 -11.66
CA LYS A 206 1.20 10.83 -11.83
C LYS A 206 1.01 11.36 -13.26
N HIS A 207 2.03 12.04 -13.79
CA HIS A 207 1.98 12.60 -15.13
C HIS A 207 1.93 11.52 -16.22
N ASN A 208 2.71 10.45 -16.06
CA ASN A 208 2.71 9.30 -16.97
C ASN A 208 1.37 8.56 -16.93
N ARG A 209 0.75 8.45 -15.75
CA ARG A 209 -0.60 7.90 -15.61
C ARG A 209 -1.68 8.75 -16.27
N GLU A 210 -1.57 10.07 -16.21
CA GLU A 210 -2.47 10.99 -16.93
C GLU A 210 -2.31 10.82 -18.44
N LYS A 211 -1.05 10.83 -18.95
CA LYS A 211 -0.77 10.57 -20.37
C LYS A 211 -1.31 9.22 -20.85
N LEU A 212 -1.12 8.16 -20.06
CA LEU A 212 -1.60 6.83 -20.43
C LEU A 212 -3.14 6.80 -20.56
N LYS A 213 -3.85 7.47 -19.66
CA LYS A 213 -5.31 7.60 -19.75
C LYS A 213 -5.73 8.33 -21.02
N ASP A 214 -5.08 9.44 -21.35
CA ASP A 214 -5.38 10.19 -22.56
C ASP A 214 -5.13 9.38 -23.83
N LEU A 215 -4.06 8.58 -23.85
CA LEU A 215 -3.76 7.66 -24.97
C LEU A 215 -4.83 6.57 -25.09
N LEU A 216 -5.26 5.98 -23.98
CA LEU A 216 -6.32 4.96 -24.00
C LEU A 216 -7.66 5.53 -24.48
N ILE A 217 -8.00 6.75 -24.06
CA ILE A 217 -9.20 7.44 -24.55
C ILE A 217 -9.12 7.63 -26.07
N ARG A 218 -8.00 8.16 -26.58
CA ARG A 218 -7.79 8.32 -28.03
C ARG A 218 -7.84 7.00 -28.79
N LEU A 219 -7.27 5.93 -28.24
CA LEU A 219 -7.33 4.62 -28.86
C LEU A 219 -8.77 4.13 -28.98
N ASN A 220 -9.57 4.31 -27.93
CA ASN A 220 -10.98 3.95 -27.93
C ASN A 220 -11.83 4.82 -28.88
N GLU A 221 -11.51 6.12 -29.00
CA GLU A 221 -12.14 7.00 -30.00
C GLU A 221 -11.80 6.60 -31.45
N ASN A 222 -10.61 6.03 -31.67
CA ASN A 222 -10.16 5.56 -32.97
C ASN A 222 -10.58 4.11 -33.28
N LEU A 223 -11.31 3.43 -32.38
CA LEU A 223 -11.83 2.09 -32.69
C LEU A 223 -12.94 2.21 -33.76
N PRO A 224 -12.92 1.39 -34.82
CA PRO A 224 -14.00 1.34 -35.79
C PRO A 224 -15.33 0.96 -35.10
N SER A 225 -16.42 1.64 -35.44
CA SER A 225 -17.76 1.25 -35.00
C SER A 225 -18.14 -0.08 -35.65
N GLU A 226 -18.67 -1.04 -34.87
CA GLU A 226 -19.07 -2.37 -35.35
C GLU A 226 -20.23 -2.37 -36.38
N GLU A 227 -20.75 -1.21 -36.76
CA GLU A 227 -21.86 -1.05 -37.71
C GLU A 227 -21.43 -1.11 -39.19
N SER A 228 -20.12 -1.17 -39.48
CA SER A 228 -19.60 -1.22 -40.86
C SER A 228 -19.31 -2.63 -41.39
N ASP A 229 -19.57 -3.68 -40.61
CA ASP A 229 -19.28 -5.09 -40.99
C ASP A 229 -20.56 -5.92 -41.21
N SER A 230 -21.68 -5.27 -41.56
CA SER A 230 -22.85 -5.99 -42.05
C SER A 230 -22.61 -6.44 -43.50
N PRO A 231 -22.58 -7.75 -43.81
CA PRO A 231 -22.42 -8.23 -45.17
C PRO A 231 -23.63 -7.78 -45.99
N VAL A 232 -23.37 -7.05 -47.08
CA VAL A 232 -24.36 -6.76 -48.12
C VAL A 232 -24.76 -8.11 -48.73
N TYR A 233 -25.92 -8.62 -48.36
CA TYR A 233 -26.56 -9.70 -49.11
C TYR A 233 -27.01 -9.09 -50.44
N GLU A 234 -26.25 -9.37 -51.51
CA GLU A 234 -26.68 -9.11 -52.89
C GLU A 234 -27.76 -10.15 -53.27
N ASP A 235 -28.88 -9.65 -53.82
CA ASP A 235 -30.01 -10.41 -54.39
C ASP A 235 -29.91 -10.39 -55.92
#